data_AF-A0A521RWE8-F1
#
_entry.id   AF-A0A521RWE8-F1
#
_cell.length_a   1.000
_cell.length_b   1.000
_cell.length_c   1.000
_cell.angle_alpha   90.00
_cell.angle_beta   90.00
_cell.angle_gamma   90.00
#
_symmetry.space_group_name_H-M   'P 1'
#
loop_
_entity.id
_entity.type
_entity.pdbx_description
1 polymer ?
#
loop_
_entity_poly.entity_id
_entity_poly.type
_entity_poly.pdbx_seq_one_letter_code
_entity_poly.pdbx_strand_id
1 'polypeptide(L)'
;MSSSGSLTCGPSRLLVTLLDAQNATVASPDRSVSIAIYNLGRDGATPTQTVDAEFVWGIEGQRGFYVAAVTFAEAGEWGAEFTTAVGDAAAEKIRMRFEVKTSSPVVQIGDPAPASDTPTAASVDGDLARISTDTNPDPAFYQTSVKDALAAHEPFVLVFATPKFCASAQCGPTLDRVKAMAGDYPDVTFINVEPYVLEFRDGSLQPVLDTSVDPPTLTTAGPTREWGILSEPWVFVVDVAGIVTGSFEGVITESELDAAIDAIR
;
A
#
# COMPACT_ATOMS: atom_id res chain seq x y z
N MET A 1 0.63 11.63 2.22
CA MET A 1 0.56 11.29 0.78
C MET A 1 1.36 10.02 0.55
N SER A 2 1.21 9.37 -0.60
CA SER A 2 2.08 8.29 -1.08
C SER A 2 3.55 8.58 -0.78
N SER A 3 4.34 7.55 -0.48
CA SER A 3 5.74 7.68 -0.10
C SER A 3 6.56 8.34 -1.21
N SER A 4 7.57 9.11 -0.80
CA SER A 4 8.56 9.65 -1.73
C SER A 4 9.28 8.48 -2.42
N GLY A 5 9.08 8.33 -3.73
CA GLY A 5 9.69 7.26 -4.52
C GLY A 5 8.72 6.22 -5.09
N SER A 6 7.43 6.24 -4.71
CA SER A 6 6.40 5.40 -5.34
C SER A 6 5.76 6.03 -6.59
N LEU A 7 5.94 7.34 -6.82
CA LEU A 7 5.42 8.03 -8.00
C LEU A 7 6.41 7.96 -9.17
N THR A 8 6.00 7.28 -10.25
CA THR A 8 6.79 7.10 -11.46
C THR A 8 6.09 7.61 -12.71
N CYS A 9 6.82 7.72 -13.82
CA CYS A 9 6.21 7.94 -15.13
C CYS A 9 5.14 6.88 -15.44
N GLY A 10 4.11 7.27 -16.19
CA GLY A 10 2.98 6.43 -16.54
C GLY A 10 1.81 6.57 -15.58
N PRO A 11 0.86 5.61 -15.59
CA PRO A 11 -0.22 5.55 -14.62
C PRO A 11 0.32 5.50 -13.19
N SER A 12 -0.34 6.20 -12.28
CA SER A 12 0.05 6.29 -10.87
C SER A 12 -1.17 6.49 -9.99
N ARG A 13 -1.05 6.05 -8.73
CA ARG A 13 -2.09 6.16 -7.71
C ARG A 13 -1.69 7.16 -6.63
N LEU A 14 -2.48 8.22 -6.47
CA LEU A 14 -2.31 9.18 -5.39
C LEU A 14 -3.19 8.79 -4.21
N LEU A 15 -2.58 8.53 -3.05
CA LEU A 15 -3.27 8.37 -1.78
C LEU A 15 -2.98 9.59 -0.91
N VAL A 16 -4.02 10.36 -0.57
CA VAL A 16 -3.88 11.60 0.18
C VAL A 16 -4.82 11.63 1.38
N THR A 17 -4.45 12.38 2.42
CA THR A 17 -5.35 12.68 3.54
C THR A 17 -5.26 14.17 3.83
N LEU A 18 -6.32 14.73 4.41
CA LEU A 18 -6.41 16.14 4.74
C LEU A 18 -6.28 16.30 6.24
N LEU A 19 -5.41 17.21 6.65
CA LEU A 19 -5.16 17.55 8.04
C LEU A 19 -5.51 19.02 8.29
N ASP A 20 -6.00 19.34 9.48
CA ASP A 20 -6.13 20.72 9.95
C ASP A 20 -4.80 21.29 10.45
N ALA A 21 -4.81 22.54 10.92
CA ALA A 21 -3.64 23.21 11.47
C ALA A 21 -3.10 22.59 12.77
N GLN A 22 -3.84 21.68 13.40
CA GLN A 22 -3.46 20.93 14.60
C GLN A 22 -2.98 19.51 14.25
N ASN A 23 -2.82 19.19 12.96
CA ASN A 23 -2.51 17.86 12.44
C ASN A 23 -3.58 16.80 12.74
N ALA A 24 -4.83 17.20 13.03
CA ALA A 24 -5.94 16.27 13.12
C ALA A 24 -6.51 16.00 11.73
N THR A 25 -6.92 14.75 11.49
CA THR A 25 -7.52 14.34 10.21
C THR A 25 -8.90 14.96 10.03
N VAL A 26 -9.11 15.58 8.87
CA VAL A 26 -10.39 16.20 8.45
C VAL A 26 -10.93 15.61 7.15
N ALA A 27 -10.34 14.51 6.67
CA ALA A 27 -10.89 13.73 5.58
C ALA A 27 -12.22 13.09 5.99
N SER A 28 -13.24 13.18 5.14
CA SER A 28 -14.59 12.71 5.41
C SER A 28 -15.33 12.43 4.10
N PRO A 29 -16.31 11.51 4.07
CA PRO A 29 -17.11 11.25 2.86
C PRO A 29 -17.89 12.49 2.39
N ASP A 30 -18.25 13.40 3.29
CA ASP A 30 -19.00 14.63 2.97
C ASP A 30 -18.12 15.76 2.41
N ARG A 31 -16.82 15.51 2.23
CA ARG A 31 -15.85 16.48 1.75
C ARG A 31 -15.36 16.08 0.37
N SER A 32 -15.61 16.93 -0.63
CA SER A 32 -15.10 16.71 -1.98
C SER A 32 -13.62 17.03 -2.07
N VAL A 33 -12.89 16.32 -2.94
CA VAL A 33 -11.50 16.62 -3.30
C VAL A 33 -11.33 16.48 -4.81
N SER A 34 -10.97 17.58 -5.46
CA SER A 34 -10.56 17.62 -6.87
C SER A 34 -9.09 18.02 -6.94
N ILE A 35 -8.32 17.37 -7.82
CA ILE A 35 -6.86 17.48 -7.88
C ILE A 35 -6.47 17.92 -9.29
N ALA A 36 -5.94 19.14 -9.41
CA ALA A 36 -5.32 19.63 -10.63
C ALA A 36 -3.80 19.36 -10.58
N ILE A 37 -3.27 18.68 -11.59
CA ILE A 37 -1.85 18.25 -11.65
C ILE A 37 -1.08 19.08 -12.67
N TYR A 38 0.08 19.60 -12.27
CA TYR A 38 0.92 20.51 -13.05
C TYR A 38 2.31 19.92 -13.27
N ASN A 39 2.82 19.98 -14.50
CA ASN A 39 4.22 19.68 -14.80
C ASN A 39 5.04 20.95 -14.65
N LEU A 40 5.72 21.11 -13.51
CA LEU A 40 6.44 22.35 -13.16
C LEU A 40 7.74 22.52 -13.96
N GLY A 41 8.25 21.44 -14.57
CA GLY A 41 9.40 21.47 -15.47
C GLY A 41 9.06 21.89 -16.91
N ARG A 42 7.78 21.99 -17.27
CA ARG A 42 7.28 22.38 -18.60
C ARG A 42 6.46 23.68 -18.51
N ASP A 43 5.16 23.54 -18.26
CA ASP A 43 4.24 24.64 -18.03
C ASP A 43 3.60 24.48 -16.64
N GLY A 44 4.12 25.24 -15.68
CA GLY A 44 3.60 25.24 -14.31
C GLY A 44 2.31 26.06 -14.12
N ALA A 45 1.78 26.72 -15.16
CA ALA A 45 0.58 27.54 -15.07
C ALA A 45 -0.69 26.76 -15.45
N THR A 46 -0.58 25.79 -16.34
CA THR A 46 -1.72 25.02 -16.86
C THR A 46 -1.71 23.59 -16.30
N PRO A 47 -2.83 23.10 -15.74
CA PRO A 47 -2.89 21.71 -15.30
C PRO A 47 -2.88 20.78 -16.53
N THR A 48 -2.09 19.71 -16.43
CA THR A 48 -2.04 18.62 -17.40
C THR A 48 -3.29 17.73 -17.34
N GLN A 49 -3.90 17.64 -16.16
CA GLN A 49 -5.11 16.88 -15.87
C GLN A 49 -5.76 17.43 -14.61
N THR A 50 -7.06 17.23 -14.49
CA THR A 50 -7.83 17.44 -13.26
C THR A 50 -8.66 16.19 -13.01
N VAL A 51 -8.54 15.61 -11.81
CA VAL A 51 -9.22 14.38 -11.43
C VAL A 51 -9.94 14.57 -10.09
N ASP A 52 -11.12 13.97 -9.96
CA ASP A 52 -11.79 13.88 -8.66
C ASP A 52 -11.26 12.66 -7.90
N ALA A 53 -11.09 12.82 -6.59
CA ALA A 53 -10.58 11.77 -5.75
C ALA A 53 -11.72 11.08 -4.98
N GLU A 54 -11.67 9.75 -4.94
CA GLU A 54 -12.63 8.92 -4.22
C GLU A 54 -12.27 8.83 -2.75
N PHE A 55 -13.24 9.06 -1.86
CA PHE A 55 -13.04 8.90 -0.43
C PHE A 55 -13.01 7.42 -0.02
N VAL A 56 -12.08 7.07 0.88
CA VAL A 56 -12.01 5.74 1.49
C VAL A 56 -11.67 5.83 2.98
N TRP A 57 -12.33 5.00 3.78
CA TRP A 57 -11.95 4.81 5.18
C TRP A 57 -10.69 3.96 5.29
N GLY A 58 -9.64 4.53 5.89
CA GLY A 58 -8.51 3.76 6.39
C GLY A 58 -8.80 3.15 7.75
N ILE A 59 -9.43 3.91 8.64
CA ILE A 59 -10.02 3.45 9.91
C ILE A 59 -11.37 4.13 10.03
N GLU A 60 -12.46 3.36 10.08
CA GLU A 60 -13.82 3.89 10.04
C GLU A 60 -14.06 4.91 11.16
N GLY A 61 -14.56 6.09 10.78
CA GLY A 61 -14.84 7.20 11.71
C GLY A 61 -13.62 7.88 12.32
N GLN A 62 -12.40 7.38 12.08
CA GLN A 62 -11.18 7.93 12.68
C GLN A 62 -10.20 8.50 11.66
N ARG A 63 -10.02 7.83 10.51
CA ARG A 63 -9.02 8.23 9.52
C ARG A 63 -9.49 7.92 8.10
N GLY A 64 -9.70 8.99 7.34
CA GLY A 64 -10.09 8.94 5.93
C GLY A 64 -8.94 9.28 5.01
N PHE A 65 -9.03 8.79 3.78
CA PHE A 65 -8.11 9.07 2.69
C PHE A 65 -8.92 9.38 1.43
N TYR A 66 -8.26 9.98 0.45
CA TYR A 66 -8.76 10.13 -0.90
C TYR A 66 -7.78 9.48 -1.87
N VAL A 67 -8.34 8.75 -2.83
CA VAL A 67 -7.61 8.01 -3.85
C VAL A 67 -7.90 8.63 -5.20
N ALA A 68 -6.87 8.87 -6.00
CA ALA A 68 -7.03 9.32 -7.37
C ALA A 68 -6.04 8.62 -8.30
N ALA A 69 -6.54 8.15 -9.44
CA ALA A 69 -5.71 7.71 -10.54
C ALA A 69 -5.24 8.93 -11.34
N VAL A 70 -3.93 9.01 -11.57
CA VAL A 70 -3.29 10.07 -12.37
C VAL A 70 -2.31 9.45 -13.36
N THR A 71 -1.90 10.20 -14.37
CA THR A 71 -0.82 9.78 -15.27
C THR A 71 0.25 10.84 -15.37
N PHE A 72 1.51 10.46 -15.18
CA PHE A 72 2.65 11.36 -15.35
C PHE A 72 3.37 11.06 -16.66
N ALA A 73 3.40 12.03 -17.58
CA ALA A 73 4.00 11.81 -18.90
C ALA A 73 5.52 11.64 -18.86
N GLU A 74 6.19 12.21 -17.84
CA GLU A 74 7.64 12.20 -17.69
C GLU A 74 8.04 12.42 -16.22
N ALA A 75 9.28 12.07 -15.92
CA ALA A 75 9.90 12.33 -14.62
C ALA A 75 10.24 13.81 -14.47
N GLY A 76 10.28 14.28 -13.22
CA GLY A 76 10.65 15.65 -12.88
C GLY A 76 9.88 16.20 -11.70
N GLU A 77 9.91 17.53 -11.55
CA GLU A 77 9.17 18.26 -10.54
C GLU A 77 7.72 18.48 -10.98
N TRP A 78 6.78 18.02 -10.16
CA TRP A 78 5.34 18.15 -10.38
C TRP A 78 4.68 18.91 -9.23
N GLY A 79 3.50 19.45 -9.51
CA GLY A 79 2.67 20.12 -8.53
C GLY A 79 1.25 19.59 -8.54
N ALA A 80 0.59 19.62 -7.38
CA ALA A 80 -0.83 19.36 -7.27
C ALA A 80 -1.52 20.53 -6.56
N GLU A 81 -2.63 21.01 -7.11
CA GLU A 81 -3.58 21.89 -6.43
C GLU A 81 -4.83 21.07 -6.08
N PHE A 82 -5.04 20.89 -4.78
CA PHE A 82 -6.23 20.27 -4.22
C PHE A 82 -7.27 21.35 -4.00
N THR A 83 -8.45 21.19 -4.59
CA THR A 83 -9.64 21.98 -4.29
C THR A 83 -10.58 21.11 -3.46
N THR A 84 -10.85 21.51 -2.22
CA THR A 84 -11.67 20.74 -1.28
C THR A 84 -12.78 21.59 -0.66
N ALA A 85 -13.97 21.01 -0.48
CA ALA A 85 -15.12 21.67 0.12
C ALA A 85 -15.93 20.68 0.96
N VAL A 86 -16.61 21.16 2.00
CA VAL A 86 -17.58 20.40 2.79
C VAL A 86 -18.97 20.88 2.42
N GLY A 87 -19.77 20.04 1.74
CA GLY A 87 -21.05 20.47 1.18
C GLY A 87 -20.92 21.75 0.33
N ASP A 88 -21.80 22.72 0.56
CA ASP A 88 -21.81 24.00 -0.17
C ASP A 88 -20.88 25.08 0.42
N ALA A 89 -19.98 24.70 1.34
CA ALA A 89 -19.01 25.64 1.89
C ALA A 89 -18.01 26.14 0.82
N ALA A 90 -17.41 27.30 1.09
CA ALA A 90 -16.38 27.83 0.20
C ALA A 90 -15.21 26.85 0.06
N ALA A 91 -14.80 26.59 -1.17
CA ALA A 91 -13.72 25.65 -1.43
C ALA A 91 -12.36 26.21 -0.97
N GLU A 92 -11.59 25.36 -0.31
CA GLU A 92 -10.22 25.60 0.09
C GLU A 92 -9.27 25.06 -0.98
N LYS A 93 -8.16 25.77 -1.19
CA LYS A 93 -7.11 25.37 -2.12
C LYS A 93 -5.81 25.10 -1.41
N ILE A 94 -5.26 23.92 -1.60
CA ILE A 94 -3.98 23.50 -1.02
C ILE A 94 -3.06 23.13 -2.18
N ARG A 95 -1.83 23.64 -2.16
CA ARG A 95 -0.83 23.36 -3.19
C ARG A 95 0.34 22.63 -2.60
N MET A 96 0.87 21.68 -3.35
CA MET A 96 2.12 21.03 -3.02
C MET A 96 2.94 20.69 -4.24
N ARG A 97 4.23 20.41 -3.99
CA ARG A 97 5.19 19.96 -4.98
C ARG A 97 5.69 18.59 -4.59
N PHE A 98 5.99 17.77 -5.58
CA PHE A 98 6.55 16.44 -5.40
C PHE A 98 7.35 16.07 -6.64
N GLU A 99 8.23 15.09 -6.48
CA GLU A 99 9.06 14.59 -7.55
C GLU A 99 8.46 13.29 -8.11
N VAL A 100 8.37 13.20 -9.44
CA VAL A 100 8.04 11.96 -10.16
C VAL A 100 9.35 11.37 -10.70
N LYS A 101 9.61 10.10 -10.40
CA LYS A 101 10.84 9.41 -10.78
C LYS A 101 10.69 8.69 -12.12
N THR A 102 11.82 8.40 -12.78
CA THR A 102 11.82 7.55 -13.97
C THR A 102 11.54 6.07 -13.65
N SER A 103 11.83 5.66 -12.43
CA SER A 103 11.68 4.29 -11.93
C SER A 103 11.49 4.29 -10.41
N SER A 104 10.77 3.29 -9.89
CA SER A 104 10.70 2.99 -8.46
C SER A 104 11.54 1.75 -8.16
N PRO A 105 12.15 1.63 -6.98
CA PRO A 105 12.62 0.34 -6.51
C PRO A 105 11.47 -0.63 -6.21
N VAL A 106 10.27 -0.12 -5.91
CA VAL A 106 9.10 -0.95 -5.62
C VAL A 106 8.65 -1.67 -6.90
N VAL A 107 8.35 -2.95 -6.80
CA VAL A 107 7.79 -3.74 -7.91
C VAL A 107 6.51 -3.09 -8.44
N GLN A 108 6.46 -2.82 -9.74
CA GLN A 108 5.36 -2.15 -10.41
C GLN A 108 4.47 -3.11 -11.19
N ILE A 109 3.31 -2.63 -11.61
CA ILE A 109 2.43 -3.36 -12.54
C ILE A 109 3.20 -3.65 -13.84
N GLY A 110 3.18 -4.91 -14.27
CA GLY A 110 3.89 -5.43 -15.43
C GLY A 110 5.25 -6.05 -15.13
N ASP A 111 5.80 -5.85 -13.93
CA ASP A 111 7.05 -6.49 -13.51
C ASP A 111 6.82 -7.96 -13.08
N PRO A 112 7.83 -8.84 -13.21
CA PRO A 112 7.78 -10.17 -12.61
C PRO A 112 7.84 -10.07 -11.09
N ALA A 113 7.01 -10.83 -10.39
CA ALA A 113 7.04 -10.95 -8.94
C ALA A 113 8.34 -11.63 -8.47
N PRO A 114 9.05 -11.07 -7.47
CA PRO A 114 10.18 -11.74 -6.85
C PRO A 114 9.77 -13.08 -6.21
N ALA A 115 10.54 -14.14 -6.46
CA ALA A 115 10.32 -15.47 -5.88
C ALA A 115 10.81 -15.55 -4.41
N SER A 116 10.25 -14.68 -3.57
CA SER A 116 10.63 -14.49 -2.17
C SER A 116 10.30 -15.72 -1.32
N ASP A 117 11.26 -16.12 -0.49
CA ASP A 117 11.01 -17.11 0.55
C ASP A 117 10.30 -16.43 1.74
N THR A 118 9.04 -16.78 1.96
CA THR A 118 8.18 -16.16 2.97
C THR A 118 7.70 -17.22 3.97
N PRO A 119 7.68 -16.93 5.28
CA PRO A 119 7.28 -17.91 6.28
C PRO A 119 5.86 -18.44 6.08
N THR A 120 5.67 -19.72 6.31
CA THR A 120 4.36 -20.39 6.28
C THR A 120 4.02 -20.99 7.65
N ALA A 121 2.76 -21.35 7.86
CA ALA A 121 2.32 -22.06 9.06
C ALA A 121 3.15 -23.34 9.30
N ALA A 122 3.47 -24.09 8.23
CA ALA A 122 4.29 -25.28 8.32
C ALA A 122 5.72 -25.00 8.81
N SER A 123 6.29 -23.84 8.48
CA SER A 123 7.64 -23.44 8.92
C SER A 123 7.75 -23.15 10.43
N VAL A 124 6.61 -23.02 11.12
CA VAL A 124 6.52 -22.74 12.56
C VAL A 124 5.60 -23.71 13.30
N ASP A 125 5.48 -24.94 12.80
CA ASP A 125 4.68 -26.02 13.41
C ASP A 125 3.21 -25.63 13.66
N GLY A 126 2.66 -24.74 12.83
CA GLY A 126 1.29 -24.24 12.91
C GLY A 126 1.06 -23.07 13.88
N ASP A 127 2.08 -22.65 14.64
CA ASP A 127 1.97 -21.53 15.59
C ASP A 127 2.17 -20.18 14.90
N LEU A 128 1.07 -19.62 14.37
CA LEU A 128 1.09 -18.36 13.63
C LEU A 128 1.58 -17.16 14.44
N ALA A 129 1.53 -17.21 15.78
CA ALA A 129 2.06 -16.14 16.64
C ALA A 129 3.58 -15.98 16.50
N ARG A 130 4.26 -16.93 15.84
CA ARG A 130 5.69 -16.89 15.54
C ARG A 130 6.04 -16.23 14.21
N ILE A 131 5.06 -15.92 13.36
CA ILE A 131 5.26 -15.30 12.04
C ILE A 131 4.30 -14.14 11.76
N SER A 132 3.33 -13.89 12.63
CA SER A 132 2.36 -12.81 12.50
C SER A 132 2.22 -12.03 13.80
N THR A 133 2.22 -10.71 13.67
CA THR A 133 1.92 -9.74 14.73
C THR A 133 0.44 -9.36 14.79
N ASP A 134 -0.35 -9.89 13.86
CA ASP A 134 -1.80 -9.85 13.92
C ASP A 134 -2.31 -10.60 15.15
N THR A 135 -3.29 -10.02 15.85
CA THR A 135 -3.91 -10.64 17.02
C THR A 135 -4.93 -11.72 16.65
N ASN A 136 -5.44 -11.70 15.42
CA ASN A 136 -6.36 -12.70 14.87
C ASN A 136 -5.92 -13.10 13.45
N PRO A 137 -4.75 -13.76 13.30
CA PRO A 137 -4.24 -14.16 12.00
C PRO A 137 -5.19 -15.17 11.34
N ASP A 138 -5.51 -14.95 10.07
CA ASP A 138 -6.25 -15.94 9.28
C ASP A 138 -5.26 -17.00 8.78
N PRO A 139 -5.41 -18.30 9.16
CA PRO A 139 -4.51 -19.34 8.71
C PRO A 139 -4.39 -19.48 7.19
N ALA A 140 -5.40 -19.08 6.41
CA ALA A 140 -5.36 -19.10 4.95
C ALA A 140 -4.20 -18.24 4.39
N PHE A 141 -3.87 -17.13 5.06
CA PHE A 141 -2.83 -16.18 4.63
C PHE A 141 -1.39 -16.66 4.85
N TYR A 142 -1.22 -17.87 5.41
CA TYR A 142 0.08 -18.43 5.78
C TYR A 142 0.28 -19.86 5.27
N GLN A 143 -0.55 -20.34 4.35
CA GLN A 143 -0.44 -21.72 3.84
C GLN A 143 0.68 -21.87 2.81
N THR A 144 0.84 -20.86 1.96
CA THR A 144 1.72 -20.91 0.78
C THR A 144 2.72 -19.76 0.84
N SER A 145 3.98 -20.03 0.52
CA SER A 145 4.98 -18.97 0.37
C SER A 145 4.88 -18.31 -1.00
N VAL A 146 5.38 -17.07 -1.15
CA VAL A 146 5.41 -16.38 -2.46
C VAL A 146 6.14 -17.22 -3.51
N LYS A 147 7.31 -17.75 -3.15
CA LYS A 147 8.09 -18.64 -4.00
C LYS A 147 7.31 -19.89 -4.44
N ASP A 148 6.57 -20.53 -3.54
CA ASP A 148 5.82 -21.74 -3.84
C ASP A 148 4.60 -21.44 -4.71
N ALA A 149 3.88 -20.34 -4.46
CA ALA A 149 2.76 -19.90 -5.30
C ALA A 149 3.22 -19.65 -6.75
N LEU A 150 4.34 -18.95 -6.92
CA LEU A 150 4.95 -18.72 -8.24
C LEU A 150 5.38 -20.02 -8.92
N ALA A 151 5.98 -20.96 -8.18
CA ALA A 151 6.38 -22.26 -8.72
C ALA A 151 5.18 -23.13 -9.12
N ALA A 152 4.04 -22.97 -8.44
CA ALA A 152 2.79 -23.67 -8.72
C ALA A 152 1.93 -23.01 -9.80
N HIS A 153 2.32 -21.81 -10.29
CA HIS A 153 1.50 -20.98 -11.19
C HIS A 153 0.13 -20.61 -10.61
N GLU A 154 0.08 -20.41 -9.29
CA GLU A 154 -1.13 -19.97 -8.61
C GLU A 154 -1.22 -18.44 -8.60
N PRO A 155 -2.38 -17.85 -8.95
CA PRO A 155 -2.59 -16.42 -8.77
C PRO A 155 -2.66 -16.09 -7.28
N PHE A 156 -2.11 -14.94 -6.87
CA PHE A 156 -2.13 -14.57 -5.45
C PHE A 156 -2.24 -13.08 -5.17
N VAL A 157 -2.80 -12.78 -4.00
CA VAL A 157 -2.74 -11.47 -3.35
C VAL A 157 -1.71 -11.53 -2.22
N LEU A 158 -0.72 -10.67 -2.28
CA LEU A 158 0.34 -10.56 -1.28
C LEU A 158 0.20 -9.26 -0.49
N VAL A 159 0.13 -9.37 0.83
CA VAL A 159 0.04 -8.25 1.75
C VAL A 159 1.32 -8.17 2.57
N PHE A 160 1.97 -7.01 2.55
CA PHE A 160 3.03 -6.66 3.49
C PHE A 160 2.45 -5.79 4.60
N ALA A 161 2.18 -6.40 5.76
CA ALA A 161 1.56 -5.72 6.89
C ALA A 161 2.12 -6.24 8.23
N THR A 162 2.44 -5.30 9.13
CA THR A 162 2.86 -5.59 10.52
C THR A 162 1.94 -4.92 11.54
N PRO A 163 0.76 -5.49 11.84
CA PRO A 163 -0.25 -4.81 12.68
C PRO A 163 0.28 -4.20 13.98
N LYS A 164 1.25 -4.85 14.65
CA LYS A 164 1.79 -4.40 15.95
C LYS A 164 2.86 -3.31 15.84
N PHE A 165 3.68 -3.30 14.78
CA PHE A 165 4.86 -2.42 14.67
C PHE A 165 4.73 -1.37 13.55
N CYS A 166 3.58 -1.34 12.87
CA CYS A 166 3.32 -0.46 11.74
C CYS A 166 3.42 1.02 12.12
N ALA A 167 4.36 1.75 11.52
CA ALA A 167 4.50 3.18 11.73
C ALA A 167 3.27 3.98 11.22
N SER A 168 2.66 3.53 10.11
CA SER A 168 1.49 4.21 9.54
C SER A 168 0.20 3.98 10.32
N ALA A 169 0.16 2.96 11.19
CA ALA A 169 -1.04 2.41 11.83
C ALA A 169 -2.11 1.89 10.84
N GLN A 170 -1.79 1.77 9.54
CA GLN A 170 -2.74 1.29 8.53
C GLN A 170 -2.59 -0.21 8.21
N CYS A 171 -1.56 -0.89 8.73
CA CYS A 171 -1.30 -2.29 8.42
C CYS A 171 -2.43 -3.23 8.86
N GLY A 172 -2.87 -3.14 10.12
CA GLY A 172 -3.99 -3.95 10.64
C GLY A 172 -5.28 -3.73 9.85
N PRO A 173 -5.79 -2.49 9.76
CA PRO A 173 -7.02 -2.19 9.02
C PRO A 173 -6.98 -2.61 7.54
N THR A 174 -5.82 -2.48 6.88
CA THR A 174 -5.67 -2.90 5.48
C THR A 174 -5.69 -4.41 5.36
N LEU A 175 -4.98 -5.14 6.25
CA LEU A 175 -5.00 -6.59 6.28
C LEU A 175 -6.41 -7.13 6.57
N ASP A 176 -7.14 -6.53 7.52
CA ASP A 176 -8.51 -6.91 7.83
C ASP A 176 -9.45 -6.73 6.64
N ARG A 177 -9.28 -5.66 5.86
CA ARG A 177 -10.03 -5.46 4.60
C ARG A 177 -9.74 -6.56 3.59
N VAL A 178 -8.47 -6.89 3.36
CA VAL A 178 -8.10 -7.96 2.42
C VAL A 178 -8.67 -9.31 2.87
N LYS A 179 -8.60 -9.62 4.17
CA LYS A 179 -9.21 -10.85 4.74
C LYS A 179 -10.72 -10.91 4.53
N ALA A 180 -11.42 -9.79 4.72
CA ALA A 180 -12.86 -9.74 4.53
C ALA A 180 -13.27 -10.10 3.09
N MET A 181 -12.43 -9.74 2.12
CA MET A 181 -12.66 -10.02 0.70
C MET A 181 -12.19 -11.42 0.28
N ALA A 182 -11.22 -12.01 0.98
CA ALA A 182 -10.63 -13.29 0.58
C ALA A 182 -11.64 -14.43 0.41
N GLY A 183 -12.74 -14.42 1.18
CA GLY A 183 -13.81 -15.42 1.07
C GLY A 183 -14.54 -15.44 -0.27
N ASP A 184 -14.54 -14.33 -1.01
CA ASP A 184 -15.20 -14.20 -2.32
C ASP A 184 -14.31 -14.74 -3.47
N TYR A 185 -13.04 -15.05 -3.18
CA TYR A 185 -12.03 -15.47 -4.15
C TYR A 185 -11.34 -16.80 -3.73
N PRO A 186 -12.08 -17.92 -3.63
CA PRO A 186 -11.53 -19.19 -3.16
C PRO A 186 -10.48 -19.82 -4.10
N ASP A 187 -10.39 -19.32 -5.33
CA ASP A 187 -9.45 -19.70 -6.38
C ASP A 187 -8.15 -18.89 -6.37
N VAL A 188 -8.02 -17.92 -5.47
CA VAL A 188 -6.85 -17.05 -5.35
C VAL A 188 -6.14 -17.30 -4.02
N THR A 189 -4.82 -17.46 -4.07
CA THR A 189 -4.01 -17.63 -2.87
C THR A 189 -3.82 -16.27 -2.19
N PHE A 190 -3.99 -16.20 -0.87
CA PHE A 190 -3.72 -15.00 -0.08
C PHE A 190 -2.48 -15.23 0.78
N ILE A 191 -1.59 -14.24 0.84
CA ILE A 191 -0.32 -14.34 1.58
C ILE A 191 -0.14 -13.06 2.39
N ASN A 192 0.10 -13.17 3.70
CA ASN A 192 0.54 -12.03 4.52
C ASN A 192 1.99 -12.23 4.98
N VAL A 193 2.78 -11.16 4.89
CA VAL A 193 4.20 -11.15 5.24
C VAL A 193 4.50 -9.96 6.13
N GLU A 194 5.21 -10.22 7.23
CA GLU A 194 5.76 -9.17 8.08
C GLU A 194 6.91 -8.43 7.35
N PRO A 195 6.81 -7.12 7.09
CA PRO A 195 7.82 -6.38 6.34
C PRO A 195 9.15 -6.18 7.07
N TYR A 196 9.24 -6.58 8.34
CA TYR A 196 10.42 -6.39 9.19
C TYR A 196 10.97 -7.71 9.71
N VAL A 197 12.26 -7.72 10.07
CA VAL A 197 12.85 -8.83 10.79
C VAL A 197 12.28 -8.84 12.20
N LEU A 198 11.52 -9.88 12.50
CA LEU A 198 10.93 -10.11 13.81
C LEU A 198 11.53 -11.35 14.45
N GLU A 199 11.65 -11.32 15.77
CA GLU A 199 12.11 -12.44 16.58
C GLU A 199 11.08 -12.79 17.65
N PHE A 200 10.81 -14.09 17.80
CA PHE A 200 9.90 -14.56 18.82
C PHE A 200 10.62 -14.67 20.16
N ARG A 201 10.26 -13.80 21.11
CA ARG A 201 10.83 -13.74 22.47
C ARG A 201 9.75 -13.39 23.48
N ASP A 202 9.86 -13.98 24.67
CA ASP A 202 8.91 -13.74 25.77
C ASP A 202 7.43 -13.94 25.37
N GLY A 203 7.17 -14.95 24.53
CA GLY A 203 5.83 -15.32 24.08
C GLY A 203 5.21 -14.42 23.02
N SER A 204 5.98 -13.54 22.37
CA SER A 204 5.49 -12.70 21.27
C SER A 204 6.59 -12.32 20.28
N LEU A 205 6.20 -11.89 19.09
CA LEU A 205 7.13 -11.26 18.16
C LEU A 205 7.55 -9.86 18.64
N GLN A 206 8.85 -9.60 18.51
CA GLN A 206 9.52 -8.35 18.80
C GLN A 206 10.36 -7.93 17.58
N PRO A 207 10.48 -6.62 17.29
CA PRO A 207 11.21 -6.18 16.12
C PRO A 207 12.72 -6.18 16.40
N VAL A 208 13.49 -6.61 15.41
CA VAL A 208 14.95 -6.42 15.42
C VAL A 208 15.24 -5.01 14.90
N LEU A 209 15.94 -4.21 15.71
CA LEU A 209 16.27 -2.82 15.38
C LEU A 209 17.61 -2.73 14.63
N ASP A 210 17.63 -1.92 13.58
CA ASP A 210 18.86 -1.47 12.94
C ASP A 210 19.44 -0.32 13.77
N THR A 211 20.53 -0.61 14.47
CA THR A 211 21.26 0.35 15.31
C THR A 211 22.42 1.02 14.58
N SER A 212 22.55 0.82 13.26
CA SER A 212 23.55 1.53 12.45
C SER A 212 23.16 3.00 12.17
N VAL A 213 21.91 3.35 12.45
CA VAL A 213 21.32 4.70 12.36
C VAL A 213 20.84 5.18 13.73
N ASP A 214 20.80 6.51 13.93
CA ASP A 214 20.34 7.16 15.17
C ASP A 214 19.22 8.18 14.85
N PRO A 215 17.99 8.00 15.36
CA PRO A 215 17.55 6.91 16.23
C PRO A 215 17.49 5.55 15.50
N PRO A 216 17.59 4.41 16.23
CA PRO A 216 17.42 3.09 15.64
C PRO A 216 16.08 2.93 14.93
N THR A 217 16.06 2.15 13.85
CA THR A 217 14.87 1.91 13.03
C THR A 217 14.55 0.43 12.94
N LEU A 218 13.38 0.06 12.39
CA LEU A 218 13.01 -1.33 12.20
C LEU A 218 13.86 -1.95 11.07
N THR A 219 14.44 -3.12 11.31
CA THR A 219 15.24 -3.82 10.29
C THR A 219 14.31 -4.40 9.22
N THR A 220 14.50 -4.02 7.95
CA THR A 220 13.69 -4.54 6.84
C THR A 220 13.91 -6.04 6.65
N ALA A 221 12.83 -6.79 6.35
CA ALA A 221 12.94 -8.21 6.01
C ALA A 221 13.51 -8.41 4.59
N GLY A 222 13.99 -9.63 4.31
CA GLY A 222 14.47 -10.01 2.97
C GLY A 222 13.43 -9.78 1.88
N PRO A 223 12.22 -10.36 1.99
CA PRO A 223 11.13 -10.14 1.03
C PRO A 223 10.82 -8.64 0.82
N THR A 224 10.79 -7.82 1.87
CA THR A 224 10.56 -6.37 1.76
C THR A 224 11.59 -5.69 0.85
N ARG A 225 12.87 -6.08 0.95
CA ARG A 225 13.93 -5.56 0.08
C ARG A 225 13.83 -6.09 -1.33
N GLU A 226 13.48 -7.35 -1.51
CA GLU A 226 13.29 -7.97 -2.83
C GLU A 226 12.16 -7.31 -3.61
N TRP A 227 11.10 -6.92 -2.92
CA TRP A 227 9.96 -6.19 -3.48
C TRP A 227 10.18 -4.67 -3.53
N GLY A 228 11.32 -4.18 -3.01
CA GLY A 228 11.71 -2.78 -3.00
C GLY A 228 10.79 -1.84 -2.21
N ILE A 229 10.04 -2.38 -1.26
CA ILE A 229 9.02 -1.67 -0.49
C ILE A 229 9.66 -0.55 0.37
N LEU A 230 9.03 0.63 0.34
CA LEU A 230 9.54 1.84 0.99
C LEU A 230 8.69 2.32 2.18
N SER A 231 7.52 1.72 2.39
CA SER A 231 6.52 2.12 3.39
C SER A 231 5.61 0.95 3.73
N GLU A 232 4.70 1.09 4.70
CA GLU A 232 3.66 0.09 4.97
C GLU A 232 2.25 0.70 5.10
N PRO A 233 1.21 -0.09 4.83
CA PRO A 233 1.24 -1.43 4.20
C PRO A 233 1.39 -1.37 2.68
N TRP A 234 1.68 -2.53 2.07
CA TRP A 234 1.55 -2.73 0.62
C TRP A 234 0.69 -3.94 0.31
N VAL A 235 -0.06 -3.86 -0.78
CA VAL A 235 -0.82 -4.98 -1.35
C VAL A 235 -0.40 -5.15 -2.81
N PHE A 236 -0.06 -6.36 -3.19
CA PHE A 236 0.25 -6.74 -4.55
C PHE A 236 -0.73 -7.81 -5.03
N VAL A 237 -1.04 -7.79 -6.32
CA VAL A 237 -1.85 -8.80 -7.00
C VAL A 237 -1.02 -9.36 -8.15
N VAL A 238 -0.91 -10.68 -8.23
CA VAL A 238 0.00 -11.39 -9.13
C VAL A 238 -0.74 -12.49 -9.87
N ASP A 239 -0.59 -12.53 -11.20
CA ASP A 239 -1.25 -13.51 -12.06
C ASP A 239 -0.54 -14.87 -12.10
N VAL A 240 -1.15 -15.84 -12.81
CA VAL A 240 -0.63 -17.21 -13.00
C VAL A 240 0.72 -17.27 -13.73
N ALA A 241 1.08 -16.22 -14.47
CA ALA A 241 2.39 -16.10 -15.13
C ALA A 241 3.45 -15.51 -14.20
N GLY A 242 3.09 -15.13 -12.97
CA GLY A 242 3.97 -14.47 -12.01
C GLY A 242 4.20 -12.99 -12.32
N ILE A 243 3.28 -12.35 -13.06
CA ILE A 243 3.35 -10.92 -13.38
C ILE A 243 2.48 -10.14 -12.39
N VAL A 244 3.03 -9.05 -11.86
CA VAL A 244 2.29 -8.15 -10.99
C VAL A 244 1.26 -7.36 -11.81
N THR A 245 0.00 -7.48 -11.44
CA THR A 245 -1.13 -6.78 -12.07
C THR A 245 -1.72 -5.69 -11.17
N GLY A 246 -1.44 -5.73 -9.87
CA GLY A 246 -1.78 -4.70 -8.89
C GLY A 246 -0.61 -4.38 -7.96
N SER A 247 -0.36 -3.10 -7.70
CA SER A 247 0.69 -2.61 -6.80
C SER A 247 0.16 -1.40 -6.03
N PHE A 248 -0.19 -1.60 -4.76
CA PHE A 248 -0.96 -0.64 -3.97
C PHE A 248 -0.24 -0.26 -2.68
N GLU A 249 0.07 1.03 -2.55
CA GLU A 249 0.57 1.60 -1.30
C GLU A 249 -0.58 2.00 -0.36
N GLY A 250 -0.46 1.61 0.91
CA GLY A 250 -1.32 2.08 1.98
C GLY A 250 -2.74 1.53 1.91
N VAL A 251 -3.72 2.41 2.16
CA VAL A 251 -5.14 2.04 2.15
C VAL A 251 -5.58 1.77 0.72
N ILE A 252 -6.25 0.63 0.51
CA ILE A 252 -6.88 0.21 -0.74
C ILE A 252 -8.40 0.27 -0.60
N THR A 253 -9.09 0.67 -1.67
CA THR A 253 -10.56 0.55 -1.77
C THR A 253 -10.95 -0.89 -2.11
N GLU A 254 -12.18 -1.28 -1.78
CA GLU A 254 -12.71 -2.60 -2.19
C GLU A 254 -12.78 -2.70 -3.72
N SER A 255 -13.24 -1.64 -4.40
CA SER A 255 -13.34 -1.59 -5.86
C SER A 255 -11.98 -1.74 -6.56
N GLU A 256 -10.91 -1.13 -6.04
CA GLU A 256 -9.55 -1.30 -6.59
C GLU A 256 -9.05 -2.73 -6.43
N LEU A 257 -9.29 -3.34 -5.26
CA LEU A 257 -8.83 -4.70 -5.00
C LEU A 257 -9.64 -5.72 -5.80
N ASP A 258 -10.97 -5.60 -5.84
CA ASP A 258 -11.85 -6.44 -6.65
C ASP A 258 -11.45 -6.39 -8.13
N ALA A 259 -11.30 -5.19 -8.68
CA ALA A 259 -10.91 -5.04 -10.09
C ALA A 259 -9.54 -5.65 -10.39
N ALA A 260 -8.59 -5.58 -9.46
CA ALA A 260 -7.26 -6.18 -9.62
C ALA A 260 -7.29 -7.71 -9.53
N ILE A 261 -8.06 -8.26 -8.59
CA ILE A 261 -8.21 -9.72 -8.43
C ILE A 261 -8.98 -10.31 -9.61
N ASP A 262 -10.08 -9.68 -10.04
CA ASP A 262 -10.86 -10.15 -11.19
C ASP A 262 -10.06 -10.16 -12.50
N ALA A 263 -9.01 -9.32 -12.61
CA ALA A 263 -8.15 -9.28 -13.78
C ALA A 263 -7.19 -10.48 -13.91
N ILE A 264 -7.01 -11.29 -12.86
CA ILE A 264 -6.07 -12.42 -12.83
C ILE A 264 -6.72 -13.80 -12.75
N ARG A 265 -8.05 -13.84 -12.78
CA ARG A 265 -8.86 -15.07 -12.73
C ARG A 265 -9.15 -15.64 -14.12
#